data_AF-A0A529JZ13-F1
#
_entry.id   AF-A0A529JZ13-F1
#
_cell.length_a   1.000
_cell.length_b   1.000
_cell.length_c   1.000
_cell.angle_alpha   90.00
_cell.angle_beta   90.00
_cell.angle_gamma   90.00
#
_symmetry.space_group_name_H-M   'P 1'
#
loop_
_entity.id
_entity.type
_entity.pdbx_description
1 polymer ?
#
loop_
_entity_poly.entity_id
_entity_poly.type
_entity_poly.pdbx_seq_one_letter_code
_entity_poly.pdbx_strand_id
1 'polypeptide(L)' 'AEPFKGKMNEEVTVTLTQEGVYGVKCAPHYGMGMVALIAVGKPVNLDTATAVKHSGKAKKVFADLLSHVSAN' A
#
# COMPACT_ATOMS: atom_id res chain seq x y z
N ALA A 1 1.23 -11.95 0.69
CA ALA A 1 0.15 -12.01 1.69
C ALA A 1 -1.20 -12.12 0.99
N GLU A 2 -2.22 -12.60 1.69
CA GLU A 2 -3.59 -12.64 1.17
C GLU A 2 -4.20 -11.23 1.14
N PRO A 3 -4.92 -10.85 0.07
CA PRO A 3 -5.65 -9.58 0.04
C PRO A 3 -6.75 -9.54 1.09
N PHE A 4 -6.94 -8.39 1.73
CA PHE A 4 -8.05 -8.14 2.64
C PHE A 4 -8.96 -7.03 2.10
N LYS A 5 -10.23 -7.05 2.52
CA LYS A 5 -11.22 -6.02 2.19
C LYS A 5 -12.27 -5.92 3.29
N GLY A 6 -12.31 -4.78 3.98
CA GLY A 6 -13.40 -4.44 4.90
C GLY A 6 -14.62 -3.85 4.19
N LYS A 7 -15.73 -3.77 4.91
CA LYS A 7 -16.91 -2.98 4.56
C LYS A 7 -16.70 -1.51 4.92
N MET A 8 -17.62 -0.66 4.46
CA MET A 8 -17.65 0.74 4.85
C MET A 8 -17.82 0.86 6.37
N ASN A 9 -17.00 1.70 7.02
CA ASN A 9 -17.00 1.94 8.47
C ASN A 9 -16.71 0.71 9.35
N GLU A 10 -16.22 -0.39 8.76
CA GLU A 10 -15.81 -1.57 9.52
C GLU A 10 -14.37 -1.39 10.02
N GLU A 11 -14.15 -1.68 11.31
CA GLU A 11 -12.81 -1.84 11.85
C GLU A 11 -12.23 -3.18 11.40
N VAL A 12 -11.06 -3.15 10.77
CA VAL A 12 -10.38 -4.35 10.27
C VAL A 12 -8.99 -4.45 10.90
N THR A 13 -8.71 -5.58 11.53
CA THR A 13 -7.37 -5.92 12.03
C THR A 13 -6.70 -6.89 11.07
N VAL A 14 -5.49 -6.55 10.63
CA VAL A 14 -4.68 -7.36 9.70
C VAL A 14 -3.31 -7.60 10.30
N THR A 15 -2.91 -8.87 10.39
CA THR A 15 -1.55 -9.26 10.77
C THR A 15 -0.73 -9.56 9.52
N LEU A 16 0.37 -8.82 9.33
CA LEU A 16 1.30 -9.03 8.22
C LEU A 16 2.59 -9.64 8.76
N THR A 17 2.90 -10.87 8.33
CA THR A 17 4.08 -11.62 8.81
C THR A 17 5.22 -11.68 7.80
N GLN A 18 4.92 -11.51 6.51
CA GLN A 18 5.91 -11.62 5.45
C GLN A 18 6.58 -10.27 5.20
N GLU A 19 7.90 -10.28 5.05
CA GLU A 19 8.66 -9.09 4.72
C GLU A 19 8.24 -8.49 3.37
N GLY A 20 8.32 -7.17 3.26
CA GLY A 20 8.02 -6.42 2.05
C GLY A 20 7.19 -5.17 2.30
N VAL A 21 6.76 -4.54 1.21
CA VAL A 21 5.83 -3.42 1.19
C VAL A 21 4.44 -3.85 0.74
N TYR A 22 3.43 -3.27 1.38
CA TYR A 22 2.01 -3.54 1.16
C TYR A 22 1.26 -2.25 0.87
N GLY A 23 0.64 -2.16 -0.31
CA GLY A 23 -0.24 -1.05 -0.65
C GLY A 23 -1.66 -1.29 -0.13
N VAL A 24 -2.21 -0.34 0.61
CA VAL A 24 -3.60 -0.34 1.09
C VAL A 24 -4.35 0.77 0.37
N LYS A 25 -5.57 0.48 -0.10
CA LYS A 25 -6.45 1.47 -0.75
C LYS A 25 -7.81 1.50 -0.09
N CYS A 26 -8.33 2.71 0.15
CA CYS A 26 -9.75 2.89 0.43
C CYS A 26 -10.50 2.88 -0.92
N ALA A 27 -11.29 1.84 -1.18
CA ALA A 27 -11.93 1.62 -2.48
C ALA A 27 -12.69 2.84 -3.05
N PRO A 28 -13.61 3.50 -2.31
CA PRO A 28 -14.35 4.65 -2.83
C PRO A 28 -13.47 5.89 -3.06
N HIS A 29 -12.35 6.01 -2.35
CA HIS A 29 -11.49 7.20 -2.36
C HIS A 29 -10.12 6.95 -3.02
N TYR A 30 -9.95 5.81 -3.69
CA TYR A 30 -8.69 5.43 -4.30
C TYR A 30 -8.24 6.44 -5.36
N GLY A 31 -9.14 6.83 -6.28
CA GLY A 31 -8.85 7.85 -7.29
C GLY A 31 -8.52 9.23 -6.67
N MET A 32 -9.02 9.51 -5.47
CA MET A 32 -8.77 10.72 -4.69
C MET A 32 -7.48 10.65 -3.86
N GLY A 33 -6.76 9.51 -3.89
CA GLY A 33 -5.47 9.34 -3.24
C GLY A 33 -5.53 8.87 -1.79
N MET A 34 -6.66 8.33 -1.32
CA MET A 34 -6.73 7.72 0.02
C MET A 34 -6.11 6.33 -0.02
N VAL A 35 -4.80 6.31 0.21
CA VAL A 35 -3.95 5.11 0.19
C VAL A 35 -2.97 5.14 1.35
N ALA A 36 -2.45 3.97 1.72
CA ALA A 36 -1.36 3.82 2.67
C ALA A 36 -0.36 2.79 2.16
N LEU A 37 0.88 2.88 2.63
CA LEU A 37 1.93 1.91 2.39
C LEU A 37 2.43 1.40 3.73
N ILE A 38 2.48 0.08 3.90
CA ILE A 38 3.01 -0.56 5.11
C ILE A 38 4.30 -1.27 4.73
N ALA A 39 5.39 -1.00 5.44
CA ALA A 39 6.65 -1.73 5.31
C ALA A 39 6.80 -2.70 6.48
N VAL A 40 7.04 -3.98 6.19
CA VAL A 40 7.30 -5.04 7.16
C VAL A 40 8.71 -5.55 6.91
N GLY A 41 9.60 -5.40 7.89
CA GLY A 41 11.00 -5.82 7.73
C GLY A 41 11.65 -5.21 6.48
N LYS A 42 12.37 -6.04 5.71
CA LYS A 42 13.03 -5.62 4.48
C LYS A 42 12.06 -5.46 3.30
N PRO A 43 12.21 -4.43 2.45
CA PRO A 43 11.31 -4.19 1.32
C PRO A 43 11.65 -5.10 0.11
N VAL A 44 11.58 -6.42 0.28
CA VAL A 44 12.03 -7.44 -0.69
C VAL A 44 11.31 -7.40 -2.05
N ASN A 45 10.18 -6.70 -2.14
CA ASN A 45 9.34 -6.58 -3.33
C ASN A 45 9.24 -5.13 -3.87
N LEU A 46 10.16 -4.23 -3.49
CA LEU A 46 10.09 -2.80 -3.82
C LEU A 46 10.01 -2.51 -5.32
N ASP A 47 10.80 -3.21 -6.13
CA ASP A 47 10.79 -3.05 -7.60
C ASP A 47 9.42 -3.36 -8.18
N THR A 48 8.84 -4.49 -7.76
CA THR A 48 7.49 -4.89 -8.20
C THR A 48 6.41 -3.93 -7.72
N ALA A 49 6.55 -3.40 -6.50
CA ALA A 49 5.60 -2.43 -5.94
C ALA A 49 5.67 -1.09 -6.69
N THR A 50 6.86 -0.63 -7.07
CA THR A 50 7.08 0.61 -7.81
C THR A 50 6.56 0.53 -9.26
N ALA A 51 6.55 -0.67 -9.84
CA ALA A 51 6.02 -0.91 -11.18
C ALA A 51 4.47 -0.89 -11.26
N VAL A 52 3.76 -0.91 -10.12
CA VAL A 52 2.29 -0.93 -10.11
C VAL A 52 1.73 0.38 -10.66
N LYS A 53 0.83 0.26 -11.65
CA LYS A 53 0.12 1.40 -12.20
C LYS A 53 -1.07 1.78 -11.32
N HIS A 54 -1.10 3.03 -10.87
CA HIS A 54 -2.18 3.60 -10.07
C HIS A 54 -2.96 4.66 -10.86
N SER A 55 -4.26 4.77 -10.57
CA SER A 55 -5.16 5.74 -11.20
C SER A 55 -5.29 7.02 -10.37
N GLY A 56 -5.50 8.17 -11.02
CA GLY A 56 -5.81 9.43 -10.34
C GLY A 56 -4.72 9.89 -9.38
N LYS A 57 -5.12 10.50 -8.25
CA LYS A 57 -4.19 11.05 -7.25
C LYS A 57 -3.41 9.96 -6.52
N ALA A 58 -3.91 8.72 -6.46
CA ALA A 58 -3.17 7.61 -5.85
C ALA A 58 -1.81 7.36 -6.48
N LYS A 59 -1.62 7.62 -7.79
CA LYS A 59 -0.30 7.53 -8.42
C LYS A 59 0.73 8.43 -7.75
N LYS A 60 0.35 9.67 -7.47
CA LYS A 60 1.24 10.64 -6.82
C LYS A 60 1.49 10.26 -5.36
N VAL A 61 0.44 9.88 -4.63
CA VAL A 61 0.57 9.55 -3.20
C VAL A 61 1.39 8.27 -3.00
N PHE A 62 1.18 7.22 -3.80
CA PHE A 62 2.01 6.02 -3.71
C PHE A 62 3.47 6.26 -4.10
N ALA A 63 3.74 7.05 -5.15
CA ALA A 63 5.10 7.39 -5.53
C ALA A 63 5.85 8.13 -4.40
N ASP A 64 5.16 9.06 -3.73
CA ASP A 64 5.67 9.77 -2.56
C ASP A 64 5.96 8.81 -1.39
N LEU A 65 4.98 7.96 -1.03
CA LEU A 65 5.14 6.96 0.03
C LEU A 65 6.28 5.97 -0.24
N LEU A 66 6.42 5.49 -1.48
CA LEU A 66 7.50 4.58 -1.88
C LEU A 66 8.88 5.26 -1.78
N SER A 67 8.97 6.58 -1.97
CA SER A 67 10.23 7.33 -1.83
C SER A 67 10.74 7.39 -0.38
N HIS A 68 9.85 7.19 0.59
CA HIS A 68 10.19 7.10 2.01
C HIS A 68 10.62 5.70 2.46
N VAL A 69 10.51 4.68 1.60
CA VAL A 69 10.95 3.33 1.93
C VAL A 69 12.45 3.21 1.66
N SER A 70 13.26 3.32 2.71
CA SER A 70 14.68 3.02 2.66
C SER A 70 14.93 1.52 2.67
N ALA A 71 15.81 1.04 1.80
CA ALA A 71 16.40 -0.30 1.90
C ALA A 71 17.41 -0.29 3.06
N ASN A 72 16.92 -0.37 4.30
CA ASN A 72 17.78 -0.56 5.47
C ASN A 72 18.30 -1.99 5.55
#